data_AF-A0A0R3JZ95-F1
#
_entry.id   AF-A0A0R3JZ95-F1
#
_cell.length_a   1.000
_cell.length_b   1.000
_cell.length_c   1.000
_cell.angle_alpha   90.00
_cell.angle_beta   90.00
_cell.angle_gamma   90.00
#
_symmetry.space_group_name_H-M   'P 1'
#
loop_
_entity.id
_entity.type
_entity.pdbx_description
1 polymer ?
#
loop_
_entity_poly.entity_id
_entity_poly.type
_entity_poly.pdbx_seq_one_letter_code
_entity_poly.pdbx_strand_id
1 'polypeptide(L)'
;MIMANNKNYVQGTAAYKLPNKVEISENKLLKQNKVRRPKPKEKKFLSIVIAVSILSIFTLARYANILKLNAEIRSIKKEIKMLQDENENINVQIAGLNKIREVDKLAVEKYGMIIPHPSDVKYVDVKPLDLEANDEKEEKVGLGYLFKLLGLIY
;
A
#
# COMPACT_ATOMS: atom_id res chain seq x y z
N MET A 1 -24.76 -23.97 -123.10
CA MET A 1 -24.06 -22.77 -123.62
C MET A 1 -24.97 -21.57 -123.42
N ILE A 2 -24.38 -20.40 -123.11
CA ILE A 2 -24.96 -19.04 -123.13
C ILE A 2 -25.62 -18.53 -121.82
N MET A 3 -24.99 -17.46 -121.28
CA MET A 3 -25.46 -16.27 -120.51
C MET A 3 -26.31 -16.46 -119.23
N ALA A 4 -26.31 -15.60 -118.21
CA ALA A 4 -25.54 -14.47 -117.68
C ALA A 4 -26.22 -14.09 -116.34
N ASN A 5 -25.52 -13.57 -115.32
CA ASN A 5 -25.96 -12.41 -114.48
C ASN A 5 -24.98 -12.08 -113.32
N ASN A 6 -24.11 -11.10 -113.56
CA ASN A 6 -23.69 -9.96 -112.73
C ASN A 6 -23.95 -9.97 -111.19
N LYS A 7 -22.87 -9.80 -110.40
CA LYS A 7 -22.69 -8.69 -109.42
C LYS A 7 -21.24 -8.62 -108.91
N ASN A 8 -20.57 -7.54 -109.28
CA ASN A 8 -19.23 -7.15 -108.85
C ASN A 8 -19.16 -6.91 -107.33
N TYR A 9 -18.20 -7.55 -106.65
CA TYR A 9 -17.77 -7.16 -105.31
C TYR A 9 -16.36 -6.58 -105.38
N VAL A 10 -16.26 -5.29 -105.09
CA VAL A 10 -14.98 -4.60 -104.86
C VAL A 10 -14.70 -4.65 -103.37
N GLN A 11 -13.66 -5.38 -102.96
CA GLN A 11 -13.21 -5.45 -101.57
C GLN A 11 -12.34 -4.22 -101.27
N GLY A 12 -12.96 -3.15 -100.76
CA GLY A 12 -12.27 -1.95 -100.29
C GLY A 12 -11.73 -2.09 -98.87
N THR A 13 -10.45 -1.82 -98.68
CA THR A 13 -9.65 -1.92 -97.44
C THR A 13 -9.79 -0.70 -96.52
N ALA A 14 -11.00 -0.34 -96.11
CA ALA A 14 -11.26 0.82 -95.25
C ALA A 14 -11.82 0.47 -93.85
N ALA A 15 -11.34 -0.61 -93.23
CA ALA A 15 -11.68 -0.94 -91.84
C ALA A 15 -10.58 -0.46 -90.88
N TYR A 16 -10.92 0.45 -89.98
CA TYR A 16 -10.05 0.87 -88.88
C TYR A 16 -9.82 -0.29 -87.92
N LYS A 17 -8.56 -0.63 -87.59
CA LYS A 17 -8.26 -1.65 -86.58
C LYS A 17 -8.63 -1.12 -85.20
N LEU A 18 -9.61 -1.75 -84.55
CA LEU A 18 -9.95 -1.51 -83.15
C LEU A 18 -8.74 -1.88 -82.28
N PRO A 19 -8.28 -1.01 -81.34
CA PRO A 19 -7.23 -1.40 -80.42
C PRO A 19 -7.74 -2.56 -79.56
N ASN A 20 -6.86 -3.55 -79.43
CA ASN A 20 -7.06 -4.79 -78.69
C ASN A 20 -7.75 -4.49 -77.34
N LYS A 21 -9.01 -4.92 -77.19
CA LYS A 21 -9.69 -4.90 -75.90
C LYS A 21 -8.97 -5.94 -75.05
N VAL A 22 -7.94 -5.49 -74.33
CA VAL A 22 -7.31 -6.25 -73.26
C VAL A 22 -8.47 -6.76 -72.40
N GLU A 23 -8.66 -8.08 -72.37
CA GLU A 23 -9.41 -8.74 -71.32
C GLU A 23 -8.69 -8.42 -70.02
N ILE A 24 -9.04 -7.28 -69.44
CA ILE A 24 -8.66 -6.94 -68.08
C ILE A 24 -9.48 -7.91 -67.24
N SER A 25 -8.87 -9.06 -66.97
CA SER A 25 -9.24 -9.97 -65.89
C SER A 25 -9.91 -9.19 -64.76
N GLU A 26 -11.13 -9.59 -64.40
CA GLU A 26 -11.88 -9.08 -63.23
C GLU A 26 -11.06 -9.17 -61.93
N ASN A 27 -9.93 -9.89 -61.96
CA ASN A 27 -9.00 -10.07 -60.86
C ASN A 27 -8.10 -8.86 -60.54
N LYS A 28 -8.20 -7.72 -61.25
CA LYS A 28 -7.43 -6.50 -60.90
C LYS A 28 -8.20 -5.44 -60.12
N LEU A 29 -9.54 -5.52 -60.02
CA LEU A 29 -10.32 -4.55 -59.24
C LEU A 29 -10.47 -4.93 -57.75
N LEU A 30 -10.02 -6.12 -57.34
CA LEU A 30 -10.02 -6.54 -55.93
C LEU A 30 -8.80 -6.07 -55.13
N LYS A 31 -7.90 -5.29 -55.73
CA LYS A 31 -6.63 -4.88 -55.10
C LYS A 31 -6.53 -3.39 -54.81
N GLN A 32 -7.58 -2.76 -54.29
CA GLN A 32 -7.37 -1.46 -53.66
C GLN A 32 -8.42 -1.08 -52.61
N ASN A 33 -8.55 -1.91 -51.58
CA ASN A 33 -8.93 -1.41 -50.26
C ASN A 33 -8.19 -2.23 -49.21
N LYS A 34 -6.85 -2.15 -49.25
CA LYS A 34 -6.05 -2.53 -48.09
C LYS A 34 -6.28 -1.43 -47.06
N VAL A 35 -7.38 -1.56 -46.31
CA VAL A 35 -7.68 -0.76 -45.12
C VAL A 35 -6.37 -0.74 -44.33
N ARG A 36 -5.72 0.43 -44.30
CA ARG A 36 -4.51 0.64 -43.53
C ARG A 36 -4.92 0.40 -42.08
N ARG A 37 -4.69 -0.82 -41.58
CA ARG A 37 -4.89 -1.12 -40.16
C ARG A 37 -4.10 -0.06 -39.39
N PRO A 38 -4.73 0.71 -38.48
CA PRO A 38 -4.01 1.69 -37.70
C PRO A 38 -2.87 0.96 -36.99
N LYS A 39 -1.65 1.49 -37.14
CA LYS A 39 -0.45 0.90 -36.51
C LYS A 39 -0.69 0.87 -34.99
N PRO A 40 -0.27 -0.19 -34.26
CA PRO A 40 -0.61 -0.42 -32.85
C PRO A 40 0.15 0.51 -31.86
N LYS A 41 0.39 1.77 -32.23
CA LYS A 41 1.11 2.73 -31.40
C LYS A 41 0.27 3.18 -30.19
N GLU A 42 -1.05 3.25 -30.35
CA GLU A 42 -1.99 3.67 -29.29
C GLU A 42 -2.08 2.64 -28.14
N LYS A 43 -1.95 1.35 -28.44
CA LYS A 43 -2.01 0.28 -27.42
C LYS A 43 -0.88 0.39 -26.39
N LYS A 44 0.29 0.90 -26.81
CA LYS A 44 1.45 1.08 -25.91
C LYS A 44 1.25 2.25 -24.94
N PHE A 45 0.56 3.30 -25.38
CA PHE A 45 0.26 4.45 -24.52
C PHE A 45 -0.77 4.05 -23.45
N LEU A 46 -1.81 3.30 -23.86
CA LEU A 46 -2.82 2.78 -22.94
C LEU A 46 -2.22 1.84 -21.87
N SER A 47 -1.27 0.97 -22.24
CA SER A 47 -0.60 0.10 -21.26
C SER A 47 0.23 0.88 -20.24
N ILE A 48 0.87 1.97 -20.64
CA ILE A 48 1.64 2.83 -19.73
C ILE A 48 0.71 3.54 -18.75
N VAL A 49 -0.40 4.09 -19.25
CA VAL A 49 -1.41 4.74 -18.39
C VAL A 49 -1.98 3.75 -17.38
N ILE A 50 -2.29 2.52 -17.79
CA ILE A 50 -2.77 1.47 -16.88
C ILE A 50 -1.70 1.11 -15.84
N ALA A 51 -0.44 0.95 -16.24
CA ALA A 51 0.65 0.64 -15.32
C ALA A 51 0.86 1.75 -14.27
N VAL A 52 0.81 3.02 -14.68
CA VAL A 52 0.92 4.17 -13.77
C VAL A 52 -0.28 4.24 -12.83
N SER A 53 -1.49 3.99 -13.33
CA SER A 53 -2.70 3.94 -12.51
C SER A 53 -2.64 2.84 -11.45
N ILE A 54 -2.17 1.64 -11.80
CA ILE A 54 -2.00 0.54 -10.84
C ILE A 54 -0.97 0.91 -9.78
N LEU A 55 0.15 1.53 -10.17
CA LEU A 55 1.18 2.00 -9.24
C LEU A 55 0.65 3.08 -8.29
N SER A 56 -0.18 3.99 -8.79
CA SER A 56 -0.83 5.03 -7.98
C SER A 56 -1.83 4.43 -6.98
N ILE A 57 -2.62 3.43 -7.38
CA ILE A 57 -3.57 2.75 -6.48
C ILE A 57 -2.81 1.96 -5.41
N PHE A 58 -1.73 1.28 -5.79
CA PHE A 58 -0.90 0.52 -4.86
C PHE A 58 -0.24 1.41 -3.80
N THR A 59 0.31 2.55 -4.21
CA THR A 59 0.87 3.53 -3.27
C THR A 59 -0.21 4.11 -2.37
N LEU A 60 -1.40 4.40 -2.87
CA LEU A 60 -2.52 4.87 -2.04
C LEU A 60 -2.97 3.82 -1.02
N ALA A 61 -3.04 2.54 -1.40
CA ALA A 61 -3.36 1.44 -0.49
C ALA A 61 -2.34 1.32 0.66
N ARG A 62 -1.05 1.53 0.38
CA ARG A 62 0.00 1.63 1.41
C ARG A 62 -0.28 2.78 2.37
N TYR A 63 -0.57 3.97 1.86
CA TYR A 63 -0.89 5.14 2.69
C TYR A 63 -2.15 4.93 3.53
N ALA A 64 -3.16 4.25 3.01
CA ALA A 64 -4.36 3.91 3.76
C ALA A 64 -4.04 3.01 4.97
N ASN A 65 -3.14 2.03 4.81
CA ASN A 65 -2.68 1.19 5.92
C ASN A 65 -1.87 1.99 6.95
N ILE A 66 -0.97 2.86 6.50
CA ILE A 66 -0.22 3.76 7.39
C ILE A 66 -1.17 4.65 8.19
N LEU A 67 -2.24 5.16 7.57
CA LEU A 67 -3.22 6.00 8.25
C LEU A 67 -3.97 5.23 9.34
N LYS A 68 -4.36 3.98 9.05
CA LYS A 68 -4.99 3.09 10.05
C LYS A 68 -4.07 2.83 11.23
N LEU A 69 -2.82 2.45 10.98
CA LEU A 69 -1.81 2.22 12.02
C LEU A 69 -1.56 3.49 12.85
N ASN A 70 -1.51 4.67 12.20
CA ASN A 70 -1.39 5.94 12.92
C ASN A 70 -2.61 6.24 13.81
N ALA A 71 -3.81 5.89 13.36
CA ALA A 71 -5.01 6.04 14.18
C ALA A 71 -4.97 5.12 15.41
N GLU A 72 -4.51 3.88 15.23
CA GLU A 72 -4.32 2.91 16.31
C GLU A 72 -3.22 3.33 17.30
N ILE A 73 -2.09 3.83 16.81
CA ILE A 73 -1.03 4.41 17.66
C ILE A 73 -1.60 5.57 18.49
N ARG A 74 -2.43 6.43 17.90
CA ARG A 74 -3.05 7.54 18.62
C ARG A 74 -4.02 7.06 19.69
N SER A 75 -4.81 6.02 19.44
CA SER A 75 -5.70 5.46 20.46
C SER A 75 -4.91 4.83 21.59
N ILE A 76 -3.90 4.02 21.29
CA ILE A 76 -3.03 3.40 22.30
C ILE A 76 -2.32 4.47 23.13
N LYS A 77 -1.78 5.51 22.49
CA LYS A 77 -1.11 6.61 23.21
C LYS A 77 -2.08 7.36 24.13
N LYS A 78 -3.34 7.52 23.72
CA LYS A 78 -4.38 8.12 24.56
C LYS A 78 -4.70 7.24 25.76
N GLU A 79 -4.80 5.92 25.55
CA GLU A 79 -5.03 4.95 26.61
C GLU A 79 -3.89 4.92 27.64
N ILE A 80 -2.63 4.88 27.19
CA ILE A 80 -1.45 5.00 28.05
C ILE A 80 -1.52 6.27 28.89
N LYS A 81 -1.86 7.40 28.26
CA LYS A 81 -1.98 8.67 28.98
C LYS A 81 -3.08 8.61 30.05
N MET A 82 -4.25 8.07 29.71
CA MET A 82 -5.35 7.92 30.68
C MET A 82 -4.93 7.04 31.87
N LEU A 83 -4.25 5.91 31.62
CA LEU A 83 -3.75 5.04 32.67
C LEU A 83 -2.65 5.69 33.52
N GLN A 84 -1.78 6.50 32.92
CA GLN A 84 -0.78 7.27 33.66
C GLN A 84 -1.43 8.32 34.55
N ASP A 85 -2.38 9.09 34.02
CA ASP A 85 -3.13 10.09 34.77
C ASP A 85 -3.92 9.42 35.92
N GLU A 86 -4.50 8.23 35.70
CA GLU A 86 -5.19 7.46 36.73
C GLU A 86 -4.23 6.94 37.81
N ASN A 87 -3.06 6.42 37.42
CA ASN A 87 -2.03 5.98 38.37
C ASN A 87 -1.50 7.16 39.20
N GLU A 88 -1.24 8.31 38.58
CA GLU A 88 -0.84 9.53 39.29
C GLU A 88 -1.93 9.95 40.29
N ASN A 89 -3.19 9.94 39.87
CA ASN A 89 -4.30 10.25 40.76
C ASN A 89 -4.42 9.26 41.93
N ILE A 90 -4.23 7.96 41.69
CA ILE A 90 -4.20 6.95 42.77
C ILE A 90 -3.02 7.21 43.71
N ASN A 91 -1.84 7.55 43.20
CA ASN A 91 -0.69 7.87 44.02
C ASN A 91 -0.92 9.13 44.87
N VAL A 92 -1.59 10.15 44.32
CA VAL A 92 -2.01 11.33 45.07
C VAL A 92 -3.01 10.97 46.16
N GLN A 93 -3.99 10.11 45.87
CA GLN A 93 -4.93 9.61 46.87
C GLN A 93 -4.24 8.81 47.97
N ILE A 94 -3.31 7.92 47.61
CA ILE A 94 -2.48 7.19 48.56
C ILE A 94 -1.66 8.16 49.40
N ALA A 95 -1.02 9.17 48.83
CA ALA A 95 -0.30 10.18 49.60
C ALA A 95 -1.22 10.99 50.54
N GLY A 96 -2.46 11.22 50.13
CA GLY A 96 -3.50 11.85 50.95
C GLY A 96 -3.94 10.97 52.13
N LEU A 97 -4.07 9.65 51.92
CA LEU A 97 -4.45 8.66 52.94
C LEU A 97 -3.27 8.29 53.85
N ASN A 98 -2.07 8.14 53.28
CA ASN A 98 -0.78 8.04 53.96
C ASN A 98 -0.32 9.40 54.47
N LYS A 99 -1.24 10.23 54.97
CA LYS A 99 -0.84 11.26 55.92
C LYS A 99 -0.31 10.52 57.14
N ILE A 100 1.01 10.35 57.18
CA ILE A 100 1.74 9.89 58.37
C ILE A 100 1.25 10.66 59.60
N ARG A 101 0.90 11.95 59.44
CA ARG A 101 0.24 12.76 60.47
C ARG A 101 -1.07 12.20 61.03
N GLU A 102 -1.93 11.59 60.20
CA GLU A 102 -3.17 10.98 60.68
C GLU A 102 -2.90 9.66 61.41
N VAL A 103 -1.92 8.88 60.93
CA VAL A 103 -1.44 7.67 61.61
C VAL A 103 -0.80 8.01 62.94
N ASP A 104 0.09 9.01 62.99
CA ASP A 104 0.73 9.52 64.21
C ASP A 104 -0.31 10.01 65.21
N LYS A 105 -1.29 10.78 64.73
CA LYS A 105 -2.38 11.28 65.57
C LYS A 105 -3.20 10.13 66.15
N LEU A 106 -3.58 9.15 65.33
CA LEU A 106 -4.32 7.97 65.78
C LEU A 106 -3.50 7.11 66.76
N ALA A 107 -2.21 6.92 66.50
CA ALA A 107 -1.29 6.17 67.34
C ALA A 107 -1.16 6.79 68.74
N VAL A 108 -1.02 8.10 68.82
CA VAL A 108 -0.94 8.83 70.09
C VAL A 108 -2.30 8.87 70.78
N GLU A 109 -3.37 9.28 70.07
CA GLU A 109 -4.69 9.51 70.67
C GLU A 109 -5.44 8.22 71.05
N LYS A 110 -5.36 7.17 70.21
CA LYS A 110 -6.13 5.94 70.41
C LYS A 110 -5.32 4.81 71.06
N TYR A 111 -4.03 4.73 70.75
CA TYR A 111 -3.15 3.65 71.23
C TYR A 111 -2.17 4.11 72.31
N GLY A 112 -2.15 5.40 72.65
CA GLY A 112 -1.28 5.94 73.70
C GLY A 112 0.21 5.86 73.37
N MET A 113 0.58 5.76 72.08
CA MET A 113 1.97 5.71 71.67
C MET A 113 2.67 7.05 71.96
N ILE A 114 3.96 6.99 72.27
CA ILE A 114 4.81 8.15 72.57
C ILE A 114 5.80 8.34 71.43
N ILE A 115 5.94 9.58 70.96
CA ILE A 115 6.92 9.94 69.94
C ILE A 115 8.32 9.84 70.57
N PRO A 116 9.22 8.98 70.05
CA PRO A 116 10.55 8.79 70.62
C PRO A 116 11.43 10.03 70.45
N HIS A 117 12.34 10.25 71.39
CA HIS A 117 13.32 11.34 71.28
C HIS A 117 14.43 10.93 70.29
N PRO A 118 15.07 11.87 69.56
CA PRO A 118 16.14 11.53 68.61
C PRO A 118 17.30 10.70 69.19
N SER A 119 17.51 10.75 70.51
CA SER A 119 18.49 9.91 71.22
C SER A 119 18.16 8.42 71.24
N ASP A 120 16.89 8.07 71.02
CA ASP A 120 16.36 6.72 71.22
C ASP A 120 16.33 5.91 69.90
N VAL A 121 16.67 6.55 68.78
CA VAL A 121 16.67 5.95 67.44
C VAL A 121 18.02 5.31 67.13
N LYS A 122 18.02 4.02 66.76
CA LYS A 122 19.20 3.29 66.29
C LYS A 122 19.00 2.84 64.84
N TYR A 123 19.92 3.22 63.97
CA TYR A 123 19.93 2.79 62.57
C TYR A 123 20.70 1.48 62.43
N VAL A 124 20.13 0.53 61.69
CA VAL A 124 20.76 -0.75 61.37
C VAL A 124 20.95 -0.81 59.86
N ASP A 125 22.17 -1.11 59.44
CA ASP A 125 22.52 -1.30 58.03
C ASP A 125 22.10 -2.70 57.60
N VAL A 126 21.26 -2.79 56.56
CA VAL A 126 20.74 -4.06 56.03
C VAL A 126 21.17 -4.16 54.57
N LYS A 127 21.93 -5.21 54.25
CA LYS A 127 22.31 -5.51 52.88
C LYS A 127 21.08 -5.93 52.08
N PRO A 128 20.78 -5.27 50.94
CA PRO A 128 19.72 -5.72 50.06
C PRO A 128 20.06 -7.09 49.48
N LEU A 129 19.05 -7.94 49.32
CA LEU A 129 19.18 -9.22 48.62
C LEU A 129 19.22 -8.93 47.11
N ASP A 130 20.35 -9.21 46.47
CA ASP A 130 20.52 -9.09 45.03
C ASP A 130 19.60 -10.10 44.31
N LEU A 131 18.65 -9.59 43.52
CA LEU A 131 17.82 -10.39 42.63
C LEU A 131 18.53 -10.48 41.28
N GLU A 132 19.10 -11.64 40.96
CA GLU A 132 19.77 -11.89 39.69
C GLU A 132 18.77 -11.80 38.52
N ALA A 133 19.00 -10.84 37.62
CA ALA A 133 18.29 -10.71 36.36
C ALA A 133 18.85 -11.73 35.35
N ASN A 134 18.02 -12.70 34.95
CA ASN A 134 18.31 -13.57 33.82
C ASN A 134 18.07 -12.80 32.52
N ASP A 135 19.16 -12.44 31.84
CA ASP A 135 19.13 -11.92 30.47
C ASP A 135 18.92 -13.07 29.48
N GLU A 136 17.66 -13.30 29.09
CA GLU A 136 17.33 -14.18 27.97
C GLU A 136 17.71 -13.49 26.64
N LYS A 137 18.69 -14.07 25.94
CA LYS A 137 19.13 -13.62 24.62
C LYS A 137 18.16 -14.14 23.56
N GLU A 138 17.36 -13.25 22.98
CA GLU A 138 16.53 -13.56 21.83
C GLU A 138 17.36 -13.73 20.54
N GLU A 139 17.33 -14.95 19.99
CA GLU A 139 17.87 -15.27 18.67
C GLU A 139 16.93 -14.78 17.56
N LYS A 140 17.38 -13.80 16.76
CA LYS A 140 16.60 -13.27 15.62
C LYS A 140 16.82 -14.11 14.36
N VAL A 141 15.84 -14.94 14.01
CA VAL A 141 15.82 -15.71 12.76
C VAL A 141 15.67 -14.78 11.54
N GLY A 142 16.49 -15.03 10.51
CA GLY A 142 16.72 -14.20 9.32
C GLY A 142 15.57 -14.11 8.29
N LEU A 143 14.35 -13.75 8.72
CA LEU A 143 13.23 -13.41 7.83
C LEU A 143 12.91 -11.90 7.78
N GLY A 144 13.62 -11.09 8.57
CA GLY A 144 13.32 -9.66 8.75
C GLY A 144 13.37 -8.81 7.46
N TYR A 145 14.23 -9.15 6.49
CA TYR A 145 14.35 -8.38 5.24
C TYR A 145 13.14 -8.53 4.32
N LEU A 146 12.52 -9.72 4.29
CA LEU A 146 11.33 -9.95 3.47
C LEU A 146 10.12 -9.25 4.05
N PHE A 147 9.94 -9.32 5.37
CA PHE A 147 8.87 -8.59 6.06
C PHE A 147 9.06 -7.07 5.98
N LYS A 148 10.30 -6.57 5.94
CA LYS A 148 10.62 -5.16 5.72
C LYS A 148 10.29 -4.67 4.31
N LEU A 149 10.55 -5.48 3.27
CA LEU A 149 10.15 -5.15 1.89
C LEU A 149 8.62 -5.18 1.71
N LEU A 150 7.96 -6.17 2.31
CA LEU A 150 6.50 -6.25 2.35
C LEU A 150 5.86 -5.21 3.29
N GLY A 151 6.65 -4.49 4.08
CA GLY A 151 6.21 -3.49 5.06
C GLY A 151 5.26 -4.04 6.13
N LEU A 152 5.45 -5.32 6.46
CA LEU A 152 4.77 -6.03 7.54
C LEU A 152 5.48 -5.82 8.88
N ILE A 153 6.75 -5.42 8.86
CA ILE A 153 7.58 -5.13 10.05
C ILE A 153 8.43 -3.89 9.73
N TYR A 154 8.50 -2.93 10.66
CA TYR A 154 9.39 -1.76 10.60
C TYR A 154 10.62 -1.98 11.48
#